data_AF-A0A5N7MQJ7-F1
#
_entry.id   AF-A0A5N7MQJ7-F1
#
_cell.length_a   1.000
_cell.length_b   1.000
_cell.length_c   1.000
_cell.angle_alpha   90.00
_cell.angle_beta   90.00
_cell.angle_gamma   90.00
#
_symmetry.space_group_name_H-M   'P 1'
#
loop_
_entity.id
_entity.type
_entity.pdbx_description
1 polymer ?
#
loop_
_entity_poly.entity_id
_entity_poly.type
_entity_poly.pdbx_seq_one_letter_code
_entity_poly.pdbx_strand_id
1 'polypeptide(L)' 'MDGNVWRPAHLTPGQMEERRLEAARLLRQGRLSQAEIARQLGASRASVSRWAATLAQDGQ' A
#
# COMPACT_ATOMS: atom_id res chain seq x y z
N MET A 1 -13.34 -12.84 -15.74
CA MET A 1 -12.96 -11.42 -15.92
C MET A 1 -11.76 -11.18 -15.05
N ASP A 2 -10.64 -11.58 -15.62
CA ASP A 2 -9.38 -11.80 -14.97
C ASP A 2 -8.72 -10.45 -14.66
N GLY A 3 -8.25 -10.33 -13.44
CA GLY A 3 -7.73 -9.09 -12.90
C GLY A 3 -6.58 -8.59 -13.76
N ASN A 4 -6.69 -7.33 -14.19
CA ASN A 4 -5.56 -6.49 -14.51
C ASN A 4 -4.78 -6.21 -13.21
N VAL A 5 -4.22 -7.27 -12.61
CA VAL A 5 -3.32 -7.19 -11.46
C VAL A 5 -2.08 -6.50 -12.00
N TRP A 6 -1.96 -5.20 -11.70
CA TRP A 6 -0.78 -4.40 -11.98
C TRP A 6 0.42 -5.08 -11.30
N ARG A 7 1.20 -5.85 -12.07
CA ARG A 7 2.39 -6.60 -11.64
C ARG A 7 3.62 -6.14 -12.44
N PRO A 8 4.08 -4.90 -12.26
CA PRO A 8 5.35 -4.49 -12.83
C PRO A 8 6.45 -5.31 -12.13
N ALA A 9 7.30 -5.98 -12.90
CA ALA A 9 8.44 -6.75 -12.37
C ALA A 9 9.43 -5.86 -11.60
N HIS A 10 9.53 -4.59 -11.98
CA HIS A 10 10.30 -3.57 -11.30
C HIS A 10 9.48 -2.27 -11.27
N LEU A 11 9.15 -1.79 -10.06
CA LEU A 11 8.56 -0.46 -9.89
C LEU A 11 9.68 0.55 -9.93
N THR A 12 9.45 1.67 -10.61
CA THR A 12 10.34 2.81 -10.44
C THR A 12 10.25 3.33 -9.00
N PRO A 13 11.29 3.97 -8.45
CA PRO A 13 11.26 4.52 -7.10
C PRO A 13 10.09 5.51 -6.90
N GLY A 14 9.72 6.28 -7.94
CA GLY A 14 8.54 7.14 -7.90
C GLY A 14 7.23 6.37 -7.74
N GLN A 15 7.06 5.24 -8.42
CA GLN A 15 5.87 4.39 -8.28
C GLN A 15 5.80 3.71 -6.91
N MET A 16 6.94 3.36 -6.32
CA MET A 16 6.96 2.82 -4.95
C MET A 16 6.53 3.88 -3.93
N GLU A 17 7.00 5.12 -4.10
CA GLU A 17 6.64 6.22 -3.20
C GLU A 17 5.15 6.61 -3.36
N GLU A 18 4.64 6.67 -4.59
CA GLU A 18 3.22 6.96 -4.85
C GLU A 18 2.31 5.92 -4.18
N ARG A 19 2.66 4.63 -4.28
CA ARG A 19 1.92 3.55 -3.60
C ARG A 19 2.01 3.63 -2.08
N ARG A 20 3.18 4.00 -1.54
CA ARG A 20 3.36 4.17 -0.10
C ARG A 20 2.51 5.34 0.42
N LEU A 21 2.48 6.46 -0.30
CA LEU A 21 1.67 7.63 0.05
C LEU A 21 0.17 7.32 0.00
N GLU A 22 -0.29 6.62 -1.04
CA GLU A 22 -1.69 6.22 -1.14
C GLU A 22 -2.07 5.20 -0.06
N ALA A 23 -1.20 4.22 0.22
CA ALA A 23 -1.39 3.30 1.33
C ALA A 23 -1.51 4.05 2.66
N ALA A 24 -0.66 5.04 2.90
CA ALA A 24 -0.71 5.86 4.10
C ALA A 24 -2.02 6.64 4.24
N ARG A 25 -2.51 7.21 3.14
CA ARG A 25 -3.81 7.90 3.10
C ARG A 25 -4.96 6.97 3.43
N LEU A 26 -4.99 5.77 2.85
CA LEU A 26 -6.03 4.77 3.09
C LEU A 26 -5.99 4.22 4.52
N LEU A 27 -4.78 3.96 5.04
CA LEU A 27 -4.59 3.53 6.43
C LEU A 27 -5.07 4.58 7.43
N ARG A 28 -4.77 5.87 7.20
CA ARG A 28 -5.26 6.98 8.04
C ARG A 28 -6.77 7.17 7.99
N GLN A 29 -7.42 6.85 6.85
CA GLN A 29 -8.88 6.88 6.77
C GLN A 29 -9.55 5.80 7.62
N GLY A 30 -8.86 4.67 7.88
CA GLY A 30 -9.37 3.57 8.70
C GLY A 30 -10.59 2.84 8.13
N ARG A 31 -10.93 3.09 6.85
CA ARG A 31 -12.12 2.51 6.19
C ARG A 31 -11.87 1.15 5.53
N LEU A 32 -10.61 0.86 5.20
CA LEU A 32 -10.21 -0.36 4.50
C LEU A 32 -9.24 -1.17 5.38
N SER A 33 -9.37 -2.49 5.32
CA SER A 33 -8.41 -3.40 5.95
C SER A 33 -7.08 -3.42 5.18
N GLN A 34 -5.96 -3.71 5.85
CA GLN A 34 -4.64 -3.81 5.19
C GLN A 34 -4.63 -4.77 3.99
N ALA A 35 -5.44 -5.84 4.04
CA ALA A 35 -5.60 -6.78 2.93
C ALA A 35 -6.32 -6.18 1.72
N GLU A 36 -7.31 -5.31 1.93
CA GLU A 36 -8.02 -4.61 0.87
C GLU A 36 -7.13 -3.55 0.23
N ILE A 37 -6.39 -2.80 1.05
CA ILE A 37 -5.38 -1.84 0.60
C ILE A 37 -4.31 -2.53 -0.25
N ALA A 38 -3.85 -3.71 0.17
CA ALA A 38 -2.89 -4.51 -0.58
C ALA A 38 -3.43 -4.90 -1.97
N ARG A 39 -4.70 -5.33 -2.05
CA ARG A 39 -5.35 -5.67 -3.32
C ARG A 39 -5.51 -4.46 -4.22
N GLN A 40 -5.92 -3.31 -3.66
CA GLN A 40 -6.14 -2.07 -4.40
C GLN A 40 -4.85 -1.50 -4.96
N LEU A 41 -3.75 -1.58 -4.21
CA LEU A 41 -2.44 -1.03 -4.60
C LEU A 41 -1.53 -2.05 -5.31
N GLY A 42 -2.02 -3.27 -5.59
CA GLY A 42 -1.19 -4.35 -6.14
C GLY A 42 0.04 -4.66 -5.27
N ALA A 43 -0.08 -4.50 -3.95
CA ALA A 43 0.99 -4.68 -2.97
C ALA A 43 0.88 -6.03 -2.25
N SER A 44 2.00 -6.49 -1.69
CA SER A 44 1.95 -7.56 -0.71
C SER A 44 1.39 -7.03 0.61
N ARG A 45 0.62 -7.87 1.31
CA ARG A 45 0.19 -7.59 2.70
C ARG A 45 1.36 -7.24 3.61
N ALA A 46 2.54 -7.85 3.40
CA ALA A 46 3.74 -7.55 4.17
C ALA A 46 4.24 -6.11 3.95
N SER A 47 4.15 -5.59 2.73
CA SER A 47 4.49 -4.19 2.42
C SER A 47 3.55 -3.23 3.13
N VAL A 48 2.24 -3.50 3.07
CA VAL A 48 1.22 -2.67 3.74
C VAL A 48 1.39 -2.69 5.25
N SER A 49 1.67 -3.86 5.84
CA SER A 49 1.95 -3.98 7.28
C SER A 49 3.19 -3.17 7.69
N ARG A 50 4.26 -3.19 6.90
CA ARG A 50 5.45 -2.35 7.15
C ARG A 50 5.11 -0.86 7.09
N TRP A 51 4.33 -0.43 6.10
CA TRP A 51 3.91 0.99 6.00
C TRP A 51 3.02 1.42 7.16
N ALA A 52 2.10 0.56 7.60
CA ALA A 52 1.28 0.81 8.77
C ALA A 52 2.14 0.95 10.04
N ALA A 53 3.15 0.10 10.21
CA ALA A 53 4.10 0.21 11.32
C ALA A 53 4.93 1.51 11.24
N THR A 54 5.34 1.95 10.04
CA THR A 54 6.03 3.24 9.88
C THR A 54 5.12 4.40 10.23
N LEU A 55 3.85 4.39 9.80
CA LEU A 55 2.87 5.43 10.17
C LEU A 55 2.59 5.50 11.66
N ALA A 56 2.53 4.34 12.33
CA ALA A 56 2.36 4.29 13.78
C ALA A 56 3.57 4.88 14.53
N GLN A 57 4.77 4.83 13.93
CA GLN A 57 6.00 5.40 14.51
C GLN A 57 6.17 6.89 14.18
N ASP A 58 5.73 7.34 12.99
CA ASP A 58 5.85 8.73 12.52
C ASP A 58 4.75 9.65 13.07
N GLY A 59 3.67 9.07 13.62
CA GLY A 59 2.54 9.79 14.20
C GLY A 59 2.67 10.17 15.68
N GLN A 60 3.87 10.22 16.24
CA GLN A 60 4.14 10.63 17.63
C GLN A 60 4.77 12.02 17.72
#